data_AF-A0A960TCY4-F1
#
_entry.id   AF-A0A960TCY4-F1
#
_cell.length_a   1.000
_cell.length_b   1.000
_cell.length_c   1.000
_cell.angle_alpha   90.00
_cell.angle_beta   90.00
_cell.angle_gamma   90.00
#
_symmetry.space_group_name_H-M   'P 1'
#
loop_
_entity.id
_entity.type
_entity.pdbx_description
1 polymer ?
#
loop_
_entity_poly.entity_id
_entity_poly.type
_entity_poly.pdbx_seq_one_letter_code
_entity_poly.pdbx_strand_id
1 'polypeptide(L)'
;ILRIIGIQAFQELFLRDRDWSRPLKNYRIYLKHAQGEQHLYQLSAFRRQEPGGQAFYLLFQDIDLPGLKMSTGFYERGVQTHEILKKYVSSHLAHRARSASEQGLEMIPNEEREFTFLFADLVSYTSLAERTSPEAILEMLNTSIGAASSIILHNHGFVDKIMGDSIFAVFEDPLNALLSAIEMQKQFNILNLFRLKTGEEEISIRVGIHTGHCILGSIGGDGFWELTFIGDAVNTASRLEKACKPSAILVSEATANLVGESAGYVESLELSAKGKSEPLKALYLNRIKFEGPKGPITIGLDDDLF
;
A
#
# COMPACT_ATOMS: atom_id res chain seq x y z
N ILE A 1 23.55 -33.32 9.74
CA ILE A 1 22.45 -34.29 9.98
C ILE A 1 21.90 -34.01 11.38
N LEU A 2 20.92 -33.12 11.49
CA LEU A 2 20.23 -32.84 12.76
C LEU A 2 19.21 -33.96 12.99
N ARG A 3 19.53 -34.87 13.91
CA ARG A 3 18.65 -35.99 14.30
C ARG A 3 17.68 -35.44 15.35
N ILE A 4 16.42 -35.20 14.94
CA ILE A 4 15.35 -34.76 15.84
C ILE A 4 15.05 -35.90 16.83
N ILE A 5 15.29 -35.68 18.12
CA ILE A 5 14.90 -36.60 19.20
C ILE A 5 13.52 -36.17 19.69
N GLY A 6 12.50 -36.97 19.39
CA GLY A 6 11.15 -36.84 19.96
C GLY A 6 10.05 -36.63 18.93
N ILE A 7 9.57 -37.74 18.35
CA ILE A 7 8.41 -37.78 17.43
C ILE A 7 7.14 -37.18 18.06
N GLN A 8 7.01 -37.17 19.39
CA GLN A 8 5.82 -36.72 20.11
C GLN A 8 5.58 -35.20 20.05
N ALA A 9 6.61 -34.37 20.26
CA ALA A 9 6.45 -32.91 20.17
C ALA A 9 6.19 -32.44 18.73
N PHE A 10 6.78 -33.14 17.75
CA PHE A 10 6.52 -32.93 16.33
C PHE A 10 5.09 -33.34 15.96
N GLN A 11 4.57 -34.43 16.51
CA GLN A 11 3.19 -34.85 16.26
C GLN A 11 2.15 -33.91 16.91
N GLU A 12 2.38 -33.42 18.13
CA GLU A 12 1.43 -32.54 18.82
C GLU A 12 1.32 -31.14 18.19
N LEU A 13 2.43 -30.55 17.74
CA LEU A 13 2.44 -29.24 17.08
C LEU A 13 1.92 -29.30 15.63
N PHE A 14 2.16 -30.39 14.91
CA PHE A 14 1.96 -30.44 13.45
C PHE A 14 0.71 -31.24 13.01
N LEU A 15 0.00 -31.93 13.91
CA LEU A 15 -1.23 -32.67 13.58
C LEU A 15 -2.54 -31.91 13.88
N ARG A 16 -2.48 -30.72 14.50
CA ARG A 16 -3.69 -29.94 14.85
C ARG A 16 -4.25 -29.08 13.72
N ASP A 17 -3.44 -28.73 12.71
CA ASP A 17 -3.90 -27.97 11.55
C ASP A 17 -3.41 -28.62 10.26
N ARG A 18 -4.35 -29.02 9.38
CA ARG A 18 -4.05 -29.84 8.19
C ARG A 18 -3.69 -29.02 6.95
N ASP A 19 -3.69 -27.70 7.01
CA ASP A 19 -3.40 -26.87 5.83
C ASP A 19 -1.99 -26.25 5.87
N TRP A 20 -1.05 -26.95 5.24
CA TRP A 20 0.36 -26.55 5.06
C TRP A 20 0.60 -25.77 3.76
N SER A 21 -0.44 -25.15 3.19
CA SER A 21 -0.32 -24.32 1.98
C SER A 21 0.51 -23.06 2.21
N ARG A 22 0.64 -22.58 3.45
CA ARG A 22 1.34 -21.34 3.80
C ARG A 22 2.62 -21.60 4.61
N PRO A 23 3.70 -20.82 4.41
CA PRO A 23 4.90 -20.93 5.21
C PRO A 23 4.65 -20.48 6.65
N LEU A 24 5.15 -21.23 7.63
CA LEU A 24 5.24 -20.83 9.03
C LEU A 24 6.46 -19.92 9.19
N LYS A 25 6.26 -18.68 9.64
CA LYS A 25 7.37 -17.75 9.87
C LYS A 25 7.33 -17.25 11.31
N ASN A 26 8.46 -17.37 12.00
CA ASN A 26 8.70 -16.80 13.33
C ASN A 26 7.75 -17.29 14.43
N TYR A 27 7.32 -18.55 14.37
CA TYR A 27 6.58 -19.17 15.47
C TYR A 27 7.51 -19.35 16.67
N ARG A 28 7.01 -19.21 17.90
CA ARG A 28 7.82 -19.44 19.10
C ARG A 28 7.22 -20.56 19.94
N ILE A 29 8.00 -21.62 20.17
CA ILE A 29 7.55 -22.83 20.87
C ILE A 29 8.39 -23.07 22.12
N TYR A 30 7.75 -23.52 23.21
CA TYR A 30 8.46 -24.01 24.39
C TYR A 30 8.72 -25.50 24.23
N LEU A 31 9.99 -25.91 24.23
CA LEU A 31 10.36 -27.32 24.28
C LEU A 31 10.88 -27.64 25.68
N LYS A 32 10.31 -28.69 26.28
CA LYS A 32 10.79 -29.25 27.53
C LYS A 32 11.93 -30.21 27.24
N HIS A 33 13.13 -29.86 27.70
CA HIS A 33 14.31 -30.72 27.61
C HIS A 33 14.19 -31.92 28.56
N ALA A 34 14.97 -32.96 28.29
CA ALA A 34 14.97 -34.20 29.07
C ALA A 34 15.27 -33.99 30.57
N GLN A 35 15.97 -32.91 30.90
CA GLN A 35 16.33 -32.52 32.28
C GLN A 35 15.22 -31.71 32.98
N GLY A 36 14.11 -31.43 32.29
CA GLY A 36 12.94 -30.73 32.84
C GLY A 36 12.88 -29.23 32.56
N GLU A 37 13.96 -28.65 32.03
CA GLU A 37 14.07 -27.24 31.65
C GLU A 37 13.25 -26.93 30.40
N GLN A 38 12.60 -25.77 30.36
CA GLN A 38 11.83 -25.31 29.20
C GLN A 38 12.58 -24.19 28.50
N HIS A 39 12.86 -24.38 27.22
CA HIS A 39 13.54 -23.38 26.39
C HIS A 39 12.60 -22.87 25.30
N LEU A 40 12.68 -21.57 25.01
CA LEU A 40 11.91 -20.93 23.95
C LEU A 40 12.69 -21.02 22.64
N TYR A 41 12.07 -21.59 21.62
CA TYR A 41 12.65 -21.69 20.29
C TYR A 41 11.86 -20.86 19.30
N GLN A 42 12.54 -20.14 18.41
CA GLN A 42 11.96 -19.62 17.18
C GLN A 42 11.99 -20.70 16.10
N LEU A 43 10.84 -20.95 15.53
CA LEU A 43 10.56 -21.91 14.49
C LEU A 43 10.06 -21.18 13.24
N SER A 44 10.77 -21.37 12.14
CA SER A 44 10.26 -21.02 10.81
C SER A 44 10.26 -22.27 9.96
N ALA A 45 9.17 -22.54 9.24
CA ALA A 45 9.08 -23.66 8.33
C ALA A 45 8.50 -23.23 6.98
N PHE A 46 9.06 -23.74 5.90
CA PHE A 46 8.52 -23.51 4.56
C PHE A 46 8.65 -24.76 3.70
N ARG A 47 7.73 -24.89 2.74
CA ARG A 47 7.71 -25.99 1.78
C ARG A 47 8.31 -25.52 0.45
N ARG A 48 9.17 -26.34 -0.15
CA ARG A 48 9.74 -26.09 -1.49
C ARG A 48 9.61 -27.35 -2.36
N GLN A 49 9.30 -27.17 -3.63
CA GLN A 49 9.36 -28.23 -4.64
C GLN A 49 10.81 -28.44 -5.06
N GLU A 50 11.27 -29.69 -5.05
CA GLU A 50 12.62 -30.08 -5.47
C GLU A 50 12.58 -31.19 -6.53
N PRO A 51 13.65 -31.36 -7.32
CA PRO A 51 13.79 -32.49 -8.24
C PRO A 51 13.80 -33.81 -7.45
N GLY A 52 12.66 -34.48 -7.36
CA GLY A 52 12.47 -35.71 -6.57
C GLY A 52 11.27 -35.68 -5.61
N GLY A 53 10.62 -34.53 -5.43
CA GLY A 53 9.39 -34.41 -4.63
C GLY A 53 9.32 -33.14 -3.78
N GLN A 54 8.43 -33.15 -2.79
CA GLN A 54 8.26 -32.03 -1.87
C GLN A 54 9.25 -32.12 -0.70
N ALA A 55 9.98 -31.03 -0.45
CA ALA A 55 10.85 -30.88 0.70
C ALA A 55 10.27 -29.86 1.69
N PHE A 56 10.41 -30.15 2.98
CA PHE A 56 10.06 -29.26 4.09
C PHE A 56 11.33 -28.77 4.78
N TYR A 57 11.47 -27.45 4.85
CA TYR A 57 12.57 -26.79 5.53
C TYR A 57 12.11 -26.30 6.88
N LEU A 58 12.92 -26.55 7.92
CA LEU A 58 12.69 -26.09 9.28
C LEU A 58 13.94 -25.38 9.80
N LEU A 59 13.75 -24.16 10.28
CA LEU A 59 14.75 -23.36 10.99
C LEU A 59 14.37 -23.34 12.47
N PHE A 60 15.29 -23.80 13.32
CA PHE A 60 15.18 -23.74 14.78
C PHE A 60 16.27 -22.80 15.32
N GLN A 61 15.87 -21.79 16.08
CA GLN A 61 16.79 -20.87 16.76
C GLN A 61 16.44 -20.81 18.25
N ASP A 62 17.40 -21.07 19.13
CA ASP A 62 17.23 -20.92 20.58
C ASP A 62 17.10 -19.43 20.94
N ILE A 63 16.12 -19.08 21.76
CA ILE A 63 15.92 -17.74 22.30
C ILE A 63 16.12 -17.82 23.81
N ASP A 64 17.39 -17.92 24.22
CA ASP A 64 17.73 -17.86 25.63
C ASP A 64 17.76 -16.38 26.06
N LEU A 65 16.68 -15.93 26.70
CA LEU A 65 16.57 -14.58 27.28
C LEU A 65 16.48 -14.71 28.81
N PRO A 66 17.58 -14.54 29.55
CA PRO A 66 17.57 -14.68 30.99
C PRO A 66 16.64 -13.65 31.65
N GLY A 67 15.69 -14.13 32.47
CA GLY A 67 14.88 -13.30 33.36
C GLY A 67 13.41 -13.10 32.99
N LEU A 68 12.94 -13.54 31.81
CA LEU A 68 11.53 -13.40 31.42
C LEU A 68 10.71 -14.67 31.72
N LYS A 69 9.94 -14.68 32.82
CA LYS A 69 8.81 -15.61 32.99
C LYS A 69 7.62 -15.09 32.19
N MET A 70 7.35 -15.74 31.08
CA MET A 70 6.46 -15.23 30.07
C MET A 70 5.33 -16.23 29.83
N SER A 71 4.10 -15.83 30.16
CA SER A 71 2.93 -16.71 30.09
C SER A 71 2.32 -16.71 28.67
N THR A 72 2.05 -17.90 28.15
CA THR A 72 1.60 -18.17 26.77
C THR A 72 0.40 -17.32 26.32
N GLY A 73 -0.55 -17.03 27.21
CA GLY A 73 -1.73 -16.22 26.89
C GLY A 73 -1.46 -14.74 26.57
N PHE A 74 -0.33 -14.17 26.99
CA PHE A 74 0.04 -12.80 26.62
C PHE A 74 0.62 -12.71 25.19
N TYR A 75 1.15 -13.82 24.65
CA TYR A 75 1.81 -13.86 23.35
C TYR A 75 0.85 -14.04 22.19
N GLU A 76 -0.15 -14.92 22.30
CA GLU A 76 -1.19 -15.07 21.27
C GLU A 76 -1.94 -13.75 21.08
N ARG A 77 -2.27 -13.07 22.19
CA ARG A 77 -2.83 -11.72 22.15
C ARG A 77 -1.86 -10.71 21.53
N GLY A 78 -0.56 -10.77 21.85
CA GLY A 78 0.45 -9.90 21.26
C GLY A 78 0.58 -10.06 19.73
N VAL A 79 0.59 -11.30 19.23
CA VAL A 79 0.65 -11.59 17.78
C VAL A 79 -0.65 -11.20 17.08
N GLN A 80 -1.81 -11.51 17.66
CA GLN A 80 -3.10 -11.05 17.11
C GLN A 80 -3.17 -9.53 17.06
N THR A 81 -2.78 -8.84 18.14
CA THR A 81 -2.72 -7.37 18.17
C THR A 81 -1.80 -6.86 17.06
N HIS A 82 -0.63 -7.47 16.86
CA HIS A 82 0.28 -7.08 15.79
C HIS A 82 -0.33 -7.29 14.39
N GLU A 83 -0.99 -8.42 14.12
CA GLU A 83 -1.66 -8.67 12.84
C GLU A 83 -2.85 -7.74 12.58
N ILE A 84 -3.56 -7.33 13.64
CA ILE A 84 -4.61 -6.30 13.54
C ILE A 84 -3.97 -4.96 13.20
N LEU A 85 -2.96 -4.53 13.97
CA LEU A 85 -2.26 -3.25 13.76
C LEU A 85 -1.65 -3.13 12.37
N LYS A 86 -1.11 -4.21 11.80
CA LYS A 86 -0.57 -4.24 10.43
C LYS A 86 -1.55 -3.75 9.37
N LYS A 87 -2.85 -3.93 9.56
CA LYS A 87 -3.87 -3.46 8.60
C LYS A 87 -4.04 -1.94 8.59
N TYR A 88 -3.63 -1.29 9.68
CA TYR A 88 -3.76 0.16 9.88
C TYR A 88 -2.42 0.89 9.72
N VAL A 89 -1.34 0.16 9.47
CA VAL A 89 -0.01 0.69 9.20
C VAL A 89 0.28 0.51 7.71
N SER A 90 0.63 1.58 7.01
CA SER A 90 0.94 1.48 5.58
C SER A 90 2.13 0.52 5.34
N SER A 91 2.07 -0.23 4.24
CA SER A 91 3.15 -1.16 3.86
C SER A 91 4.49 -0.45 3.72
N HIS A 92 4.47 0.81 3.27
CA HIS A 92 5.63 1.68 3.18
C HIS A 92 6.24 2.00 4.55
N LEU A 93 5.41 2.41 5.52
CA LEU A 93 5.86 2.67 6.88
C LEU A 93 6.47 1.40 7.51
N ALA A 94 5.84 0.25 7.30
CA ALA A 94 6.35 -1.04 7.76
C ALA A 94 7.69 -1.42 7.09
N HIS A 95 7.84 -1.17 5.79
CA HIS A 95 9.10 -1.42 5.06
C HIS A 95 10.23 -0.52 5.55
N ARG A 96 9.96 0.78 5.74
CA ARG A 96 10.94 1.73 6.27
C ARG A 96 11.32 1.44 7.71
N ALA A 97 10.35 1.11 8.56
CA ALA A 97 10.61 0.70 9.94
C ALA A 97 11.51 -0.55 9.98
N ARG A 98 11.28 -1.52 9.09
CA ARG A 98 12.15 -2.70 8.97
C ARG A 98 13.57 -2.31 8.55
N SER A 99 13.71 -1.50 7.50
CA SER A 99 15.02 -1.06 7.01
C SER A 99 15.80 -0.27 8.08
N ALA A 100 15.11 0.61 8.81
CA ALA A 100 15.68 1.34 9.94
C ALA A 100 16.15 0.39 11.04
N SER A 101 15.32 -0.60 11.40
CA SER A 101 15.67 -1.62 12.39
C SER A 101 16.86 -2.49 11.96
N GLU A 102 16.96 -2.88 10.69
CA GLU A 102 18.10 -3.63 10.14
C GLU A 102 19.41 -2.83 10.20
N GLN A 103 19.32 -1.50 10.18
CA GLN A 103 20.44 -0.58 10.36
C GLN A 103 20.73 -0.25 11.84
N GLY A 104 19.97 -0.81 12.78
CA GLY A 104 20.11 -0.52 14.21
C GLY A 104 19.58 0.86 14.63
N LEU A 105 18.74 1.49 13.82
CA LEU A 105 18.10 2.76 14.14
C LEU A 105 16.83 2.54 14.97
N GLU A 106 16.62 3.42 15.95
CA GLU A 106 15.42 3.41 16.78
C GLU A 106 14.23 4.12 16.12
N MET A 107 14.50 4.92 15.08
CA MET A 107 13.52 5.72 14.35
C MET A 107 13.78 5.65 12.85
N ILE A 108 12.73 5.86 12.06
CA ILE A 108 12.86 6.01 10.61
C ILE A 108 13.58 7.34 10.35
N PRO A 109 14.71 7.34 9.63
CA PRO A 109 15.44 8.56 9.35
C PRO A 109 14.64 9.47 8.42
N ASN A 110 14.80 10.78 8.60
CA ASN A 110 14.27 11.75 7.67
C ASN A 110 14.97 11.61 6.31
N GLU A 111 14.22 11.83 5.24
CA GLU A 111 14.74 11.77 3.87
C GLU A 111 14.25 12.99 3.09
N GLU A 112 15.18 13.75 2.53
CA GLU A 112 14.86 14.83 1.60
C GLU A 112 15.15 14.35 0.18
N ARG A 113 14.09 14.19 -0.62
CA ARG A 113 14.20 13.86 -2.04
C ARG A 113 12.93 14.19 -2.80
N GLU A 114 13.00 14.01 -4.11
CA GLU A 114 11.86 14.11 -5.00
C GLU A 114 10.98 12.86 -4.95
N PHE A 115 9.66 13.07 -4.96
CA PHE A 115 8.65 12.04 -5.08
C PHE A 115 7.53 12.51 -6.00
N THR A 116 6.76 11.56 -6.53
CA THR A 116 5.51 11.83 -7.24
C THR A 116 4.32 11.55 -6.35
N PHE A 117 3.47 12.55 -6.19
CA PHE A 117 2.28 12.53 -5.35
C PHE A 117 1.03 12.43 -6.21
N LEU A 118 0.15 11.50 -5.85
CA LEU A 118 -1.15 11.30 -6.47
C LEU A 118 -2.24 11.50 -5.41
N PHE A 119 -3.15 12.41 -5.67
CA PHE A 119 -4.41 12.54 -4.94
C PHE A 119 -5.55 12.09 -5.85
N ALA A 120 -6.41 11.21 -5.37
CA ALA A 120 -7.67 10.88 -6.02
C ALA A 120 -8.83 11.08 -5.06
N ASP A 121 -9.92 11.66 -5.53
CA ASP A 121 -11.11 11.94 -4.72
C ASP A 121 -12.40 11.58 -5.45
N LEU A 122 -13.38 11.05 -4.72
CA LEU A 122 -14.71 10.77 -5.26
C LEU A 122 -15.46 12.07 -5.54
N VAL A 123 -16.07 12.16 -6.72
CA VAL A 123 -16.88 13.31 -7.10
C VAL A 123 -18.24 13.21 -6.41
N SER A 124 -18.70 14.33 -5.84
CA SER A 124 -20.03 14.44 -5.21
C SER A 124 -20.31 13.46 -4.07
N TYR A 125 -19.27 12.88 -3.45
CA TYR A 125 -19.42 11.95 -2.32
C TYR A 125 -20.30 12.51 -1.20
N THR A 126 -20.13 13.78 -0.84
CA THR A 126 -20.93 14.41 0.23
C THR A 126 -22.43 14.34 -0.07
N SER A 127 -22.83 14.57 -1.32
CA SER A 127 -24.23 14.51 -1.75
C SER A 127 -24.79 13.09 -1.78
N LEU A 128 -23.93 12.09 -1.99
CA LEU A 128 -24.29 10.67 -1.97
C LEU A 128 -24.40 10.15 -0.53
N ALA A 129 -23.47 10.58 0.34
CA ALA A 129 -23.44 10.22 1.76
C ALA A 129 -24.69 10.70 2.52
N GLU A 130 -25.27 11.85 2.15
CA GLU A 130 -26.50 12.37 2.77
C GLU A 130 -27.76 11.55 2.46
N ARG A 131 -27.76 10.76 1.37
CA ARG A 131 -28.93 10.04 0.86
C ARG A 131 -28.85 8.52 0.98
N THR A 132 -27.73 8.02 1.51
CA THR A 132 -27.39 6.59 1.54
C THR A 132 -27.21 6.13 2.99
N SER A 133 -27.51 4.85 3.28
CA SER A 133 -27.26 4.34 4.63
C SER A 133 -25.75 4.32 4.95
N PRO A 134 -25.36 4.51 6.22
CA PRO A 134 -23.95 4.44 6.62
C PRO A 134 -23.25 3.14 6.21
N GLU A 135 -23.97 2.01 6.25
CA GLU A 135 -23.44 0.69 5.86
C GLU A 135 -23.13 0.63 4.36
N ALA A 136 -24.05 1.13 3.52
CA ALA A 136 -23.86 1.15 2.07
C ALA A 136 -22.76 2.15 1.66
N ILE A 137 -22.62 3.28 2.37
CA ILE A 137 -21.50 4.21 2.17
C ILE A 137 -20.17 3.55 2.52
N LEU A 138 -20.11 2.83 3.64
CA LEU A 138 -18.90 2.12 4.05
C LEU A 138 -18.51 1.03 3.03
N GLU A 139 -19.48 0.28 2.51
CA GLU A 139 -19.25 -0.73 1.47
C GLU A 139 -18.75 -0.11 0.16
N MET A 140 -19.37 1.01 -0.26
CA MET A 140 -18.94 1.76 -1.44
C MET A 140 -17.51 2.28 -1.28
N LEU A 141 -17.18 2.87 -0.13
CA LEU A 141 -15.83 3.37 0.15
C LEU A 141 -14.82 2.22 0.14
N ASN A 142 -15.11 1.11 0.82
CA ASN A 142 -14.21 -0.05 0.84
C ASN A 142 -13.97 -0.61 -0.57
N THR A 143 -15.01 -0.69 -1.40
CA THR A 143 -14.90 -1.16 -2.79
C THR A 143 -14.07 -0.19 -3.63
N SER A 144 -14.37 1.11 -3.55
CA SER A 144 -13.75 2.15 -4.38
C SER A 144 -12.29 2.42 -3.99
N ILE A 145 -12.04 2.64 -2.70
CA ILE A 145 -10.70 2.85 -2.14
C ILE A 145 -9.88 1.56 -2.21
N GLY A 146 -10.50 0.39 -2.02
CA GLY A 146 -9.84 -0.90 -2.18
C GLY A 146 -9.33 -1.13 -3.60
N ALA A 147 -10.15 -0.81 -4.61
CA ALA A 147 -9.75 -0.88 -6.01
C ALA A 147 -8.58 0.06 -6.32
N ALA A 148 -8.67 1.34 -5.90
CA ALA A 148 -7.61 2.32 -6.10
C ALA A 148 -6.31 1.90 -5.40
N SER A 149 -6.40 1.44 -4.15
CA SER A 149 -5.24 0.99 -3.35
C SER A 149 -4.54 -0.19 -3.99
N SER A 150 -5.30 -1.16 -4.53
CA SER A 150 -4.74 -2.33 -5.22
C SER A 150 -3.95 -1.91 -6.46
N ILE A 151 -4.46 -0.95 -7.24
CA ILE A 151 -3.80 -0.42 -8.44
C ILE A 151 -2.49 0.29 -8.06
N ILE A 152 -2.54 1.16 -7.05
CA ILE A 152 -1.35 1.88 -6.55
C ILE A 152 -0.24 0.89 -6.17
N LEU A 153 -0.59 -0.14 -5.39
CA LEU A 153 0.39 -1.14 -4.93
C LEU A 153 0.92 -2.00 -6.09
N HIS A 154 0.07 -2.34 -7.06
CA HIS A 154 0.46 -3.09 -8.25
C HIS A 154 1.51 -2.33 -9.07
N ASN A 155 1.31 -1.03 -9.23
CA ASN A 155 2.21 -0.15 -9.99
C ASN A 155 3.31 0.46 -9.10
N HIS A 156 3.77 -0.28 -8.09
CA HIS A 156 4.92 0.10 -7.25
C HIS A 156 4.80 1.43 -6.49
N GLY A 157 3.57 1.96 -6.35
CA GLY A 157 3.27 3.04 -5.44
C GLY A 157 2.94 2.54 -4.04
N PHE A 158 2.73 3.48 -3.13
CA PHE A 158 2.20 3.17 -1.81
C PHE A 158 1.14 4.18 -1.38
N VAL A 159 0.14 3.67 -0.67
CA VAL A 159 -0.89 4.49 -0.02
C VAL A 159 -0.29 5.08 1.25
N ASP A 160 -0.20 6.41 1.30
CA ASP A 160 0.24 7.12 2.49
C ASP A 160 -0.90 7.17 3.51
N LYS A 161 -2.05 7.69 3.09
CA LYS A 161 -3.27 7.76 3.92
C LYS A 161 -4.54 7.84 3.09
N ILE A 162 -5.65 7.48 3.74
CA ILE A 162 -7.03 7.67 3.26
C ILE A 162 -7.65 8.78 4.09
N MET A 163 -8.31 9.74 3.45
CA MET A 163 -8.88 10.94 4.09
C MET A 163 -10.34 11.08 3.66
N GLY A 164 -11.24 10.39 4.37
CA GLY A 164 -12.64 10.29 3.97
C GLY A 164 -12.77 9.49 2.68
N ASP A 165 -13.18 10.15 1.61
CA ASP A 165 -13.34 9.62 0.25
C ASP A 165 -12.12 9.85 -0.65
N SER A 166 -11.09 10.55 -0.15
CA SER A 166 -9.84 10.76 -0.86
C SER A 166 -8.79 9.70 -0.53
N ILE A 167 -7.96 9.35 -1.50
CA ILE A 167 -6.73 8.58 -1.33
C ILE A 167 -5.51 9.43 -1.67
N PHE A 168 -4.50 9.39 -0.80
CA PHE A 168 -3.19 10.00 -1.04
C PHE A 168 -2.14 8.91 -1.21
N ALA A 169 -1.50 8.91 -2.37
CA ALA A 169 -0.49 7.94 -2.76
C ALA A 169 0.80 8.62 -3.20
N VAL A 170 1.89 7.88 -3.05
CA VAL A 170 3.22 8.36 -3.37
C VAL A 170 3.96 7.30 -4.20
N PHE A 171 4.73 7.79 -5.16
CA PHE A 171 5.49 7.00 -6.11
C PHE A 171 6.92 7.54 -6.20
N GLU A 172 7.88 6.63 -6.37
CA GLU A 172 9.26 7.00 -6.69
C GLU A 172 9.42 7.32 -8.18
N ASP A 173 8.59 6.70 -9.03
CA ASP A 173 8.60 6.90 -10.48
C ASP A 173 7.29 7.60 -10.94
N PRO A 174 7.37 8.78 -11.61
CA PRO A 174 6.19 9.46 -12.12
C PRO A 174 5.42 8.66 -13.17
N LEU A 175 6.07 7.80 -13.97
CA LEU A 175 5.40 6.98 -14.97
C LEU A 175 4.40 6.02 -14.29
N ASN A 176 4.81 5.42 -13.17
CA ASN A 176 3.96 4.52 -12.38
C ASN A 176 2.74 5.24 -11.77
N ALA A 177 2.89 6.50 -11.37
CA ALA A 177 1.77 7.31 -10.88
C ALA A 177 0.76 7.58 -11.99
N LEU A 178 1.22 7.95 -13.19
CA LEU A 178 0.36 8.20 -14.35
C LEU A 178 -0.33 6.92 -14.83
N LEU A 179 0.37 5.79 -14.82
CA LEU A 179 -0.19 4.47 -15.16
C LEU A 179 -1.33 4.11 -14.20
N SER A 180 -1.06 4.26 -12.90
CA SER A 180 -2.06 4.02 -11.85
C SER A 180 -3.30 4.87 -12.04
N ALA A 181 -3.14 6.15 -12.39
CA ALA A 181 -4.28 7.04 -12.60
C ALA A 181 -5.16 6.61 -13.79
N ILE A 182 -4.58 6.17 -14.91
CA ILE A 182 -5.34 5.65 -16.06
C ILE A 182 -6.07 4.35 -15.69
N GLU A 183 -5.37 3.43 -15.02
CA GLU A 183 -5.97 2.17 -14.56
C GLU A 183 -7.11 2.41 -13.57
N MET A 184 -6.98 3.40 -12.67
CA MET A 184 -8.07 3.79 -11.77
C MET A 184 -9.29 4.27 -12.55
N GLN A 185 -9.15 5.18 -13.51
CA GLN A 185 -10.29 5.67 -14.30
C GLN A 185 -11.00 4.51 -15.03
N LYS A 186 -10.22 3.61 -15.64
CA LYS A 186 -10.78 2.40 -16.28
C LYS A 186 -11.49 1.49 -15.29
N GLN A 187 -10.91 1.27 -14.11
CA GLN A 187 -11.51 0.43 -13.08
C GLN A 187 -12.81 1.03 -12.54
N PHE A 188 -12.90 2.35 -12.41
CA PHE A 188 -14.12 3.04 -12.01
C PHE A 188 -15.24 2.90 -13.06
N ASN A 189 -14.90 2.94 -14.35
CA ASN A 189 -15.87 2.64 -15.41
C ASN A 189 -16.40 1.20 -15.29
N ILE A 190 -15.53 0.23 -15.01
CA ILE A 190 -15.94 -1.16 -14.77
C ILE A 190 -16.85 -1.27 -13.54
N LEU A 191 -16.49 -0.61 -12.43
CA LEU A 191 -17.34 -0.58 -11.23
C LEU A 191 -18.72 -0.01 -11.53
N ASN A 192 -18.81 1.07 -12.32
CA ASN A 192 -20.08 1.66 -12.72
C ASN A 192 -20.96 0.72 -13.55
N LEU A 193 -20.39 -0.14 -14.39
CA LEU A 193 -21.18 -1.17 -15.10
C LEU A 193 -21.90 -2.12 -14.13
N PHE A 194 -21.30 -2.43 -12.98
CA PHE A 194 -21.95 -3.24 -11.94
C PHE A 194 -22.98 -2.43 -11.16
N ARG A 195 -22.64 -1.20 -10.76
CA ARG A 195 -23.54 -0.29 -10.03
C ARG A 195 -24.83 -0.02 -10.80
N LEU A 196 -24.72 0.27 -12.10
CA LEU A 196 -25.88 0.48 -12.96
C LEU A 196 -26.77 -0.77 -13.05
N LYS A 197 -26.19 -1.98 -13.04
CA LYS A 197 -26.95 -3.24 -13.02
C LYS A 197 -27.68 -3.48 -11.70
N THR A 198 -27.17 -2.95 -10.59
CA THR A 198 -27.81 -3.05 -9.26
C THR A 198 -28.71 -1.86 -8.95
N GLY A 199 -28.86 -0.90 -9.87
CA GLY A 199 -29.70 0.28 -9.69
C GLY A 199 -29.05 1.38 -8.84
N GLU A 200 -27.74 1.30 -8.63
CA GLU A 200 -26.94 2.29 -7.92
C GLU A 200 -26.48 3.42 -8.85
N GLU A 201 -26.28 4.61 -8.29
CA GLU A 201 -25.72 5.76 -9.00
C GLU A 201 -24.24 5.53 -9.36
N GLU A 202 -23.83 6.03 -10.52
CA GLU A 202 -22.44 6.03 -10.95
C GLU A 202 -21.57 6.88 -10.03
N ILE A 203 -20.33 6.44 -9.86
CA ILE A 203 -19.29 7.17 -9.13
C ILE A 203 -18.17 7.53 -10.08
N SER A 204 -17.56 8.69 -9.88
CA SER A 204 -16.38 9.11 -10.65
C SER A 204 -15.32 9.65 -9.70
N ILE A 205 -14.08 9.63 -10.16
CA ILE A 205 -12.95 10.22 -9.44
C ILE A 205 -12.31 11.34 -10.25
N ARG A 206 -11.74 12.29 -9.53
CA ARG A 206 -10.80 13.27 -10.08
C ARG A 206 -9.42 12.98 -9.52
N VAL A 207 -8.39 13.04 -10.39
CA VAL A 207 -7.01 12.69 -10.02
C VAL A 207 -6.09 13.87 -10.29
N GLY A 208 -5.24 14.21 -9.31
CA GLY A 208 -4.20 15.22 -9.41
C GLY A 208 -2.81 14.62 -9.15
N ILE A 209 -1.84 14.91 -10.02
CA ILE A 209 -0.49 14.35 -9.93
C ILE A 209 0.57 15.44 -10.04
N HIS A 210 1.50 15.46 -9.08
CA HIS A 210 2.65 16.35 -9.10
C HIS A 210 3.92 15.68 -8.56
N THR A 211 5.05 16.00 -9.17
CA THR A 211 6.38 15.55 -8.79
C THR A 211 7.17 16.74 -8.29
N GLY A 212 7.79 16.60 -7.13
CA GLY A 212 8.62 17.65 -6.56
C GLY A 212 9.32 17.24 -5.28
N HIS A 213 10.27 18.07 -4.86
CA HIS A 213 11.08 17.85 -3.66
C HIS A 213 10.25 18.02 -2.39
N CYS A 214 10.49 17.14 -1.42
CA CYS A 214 9.89 17.19 -0.10
C CYS A 214 10.81 16.54 0.94
N ILE A 215 10.46 16.72 2.20
CA ILE A 215 11.05 15.98 3.31
C ILE A 215 10.04 14.94 3.76
N LEU A 216 10.40 13.66 3.71
CA LEU A 216 9.76 12.62 4.48
C LEU A 216 10.32 12.68 5.90
N GLY A 217 9.46 12.91 6.89
CA GLY A 217 9.91 13.04 8.27
C GLY A 217 8.83 12.68 9.28
N SER A 218 9.27 12.37 10.49
CA SER A 218 8.36 12.10 11.62
C SER A 218 7.99 13.41 12.30
N ILE A 219 6.70 13.71 12.37
CA ILE A 219 6.13 14.83 13.13
C ILE A 219 5.32 14.27 14.29
N GLY A 220 5.52 14.78 15.50
CA GLY A 220 4.78 14.30 16.67
C GLY A 220 5.43 14.63 18.00
N GLY A 221 4.97 13.90 19.03
CA GLY A 221 5.36 14.02 20.44
C GLY A 221 4.47 13.12 21.32
N ASP A 222 4.74 13.06 22.63
CA ASP A 222 3.88 12.46 23.68
C ASP A 222 3.00 11.27 23.27
N GLY A 223 3.60 10.24 22.69
CA GLY A 223 2.93 8.97 22.37
C GLY A 223 2.28 8.86 20.99
N PHE A 224 2.31 9.91 20.16
CA PHE A 224 1.85 9.85 18.77
C PHE A 224 2.88 10.48 17.81
N TRP A 225 3.26 9.69 16.81
CA TRP A 225 4.15 10.11 15.74
C TRP A 225 3.52 9.77 14.40
N GLU A 226 3.53 10.73 13.49
CA GLU A 226 3.11 10.56 12.12
C GLU A 226 4.32 10.74 11.21
N LEU A 227 4.68 9.68 10.48
CA LEU A 227 5.63 9.78 9.37
C LEU A 227 4.87 10.35 8.17
N THR A 228 5.29 11.50 7.65
CA THR A 228 4.58 12.16 6.56
C THR A 228 5.50 12.96 5.64
N PHE A 229 4.96 13.31 4.47
CA PHE A 229 5.64 14.11 3.45
C PHE A 229 5.37 15.60 3.69
N ILE A 230 6.44 16.39 3.78
CA ILE A 230 6.43 17.80 4.12
C ILE A 230 7.02 18.58 2.96
N GLY A 231 6.22 19.46 2.36
CA GLY A 231 6.69 20.32 1.29
C GLY A 231 5.56 20.88 0.44
N ASP A 232 5.88 21.89 -0.35
CA ASP A 232 4.93 22.51 -1.29
C ASP A 232 4.46 21.54 -2.39
N ALA A 233 5.25 20.52 -2.71
CA ALA A 233 4.89 19.50 -3.69
C ALA A 233 3.60 18.75 -3.33
N VAL A 234 3.42 18.39 -2.04
CA VAL A 234 2.20 17.72 -1.55
C VAL A 234 0.97 18.62 -1.73
N ASN A 235 1.11 19.89 -1.36
CA ASN A 235 0.04 20.88 -1.51
C ASN A 235 -0.30 21.14 -2.98
N THR A 236 0.70 21.13 -3.85
CA THR A 236 0.54 21.31 -5.29
C THR A 236 -0.25 20.14 -5.90
N ALA A 237 0.06 18.90 -5.52
CA ALA A 237 -0.69 17.72 -5.97
C ALA A 237 -2.17 17.77 -5.55
N SER A 238 -2.47 18.11 -4.29
CA SER A 238 -3.85 18.27 -3.82
C SER A 238 -4.60 19.38 -4.54
N ARG A 239 -3.92 20.49 -4.89
CA ARG A 239 -4.54 21.57 -5.69
C ARG A 239 -4.91 21.12 -7.10
N LEU A 240 -4.08 20.29 -7.72
CA LEU A 240 -4.37 19.73 -9.04
C LEU A 240 -5.60 18.83 -8.99
N GLU A 241 -5.72 17.98 -7.98
CA GLU A 241 -6.90 17.12 -7.81
C GLU A 241 -8.18 17.97 -7.69
N LYS A 242 -8.17 18.99 -6.84
CA LYS A 242 -9.32 19.89 -6.64
C LYS A 242 -9.69 20.69 -7.89
N ALA A 243 -8.73 21.00 -8.75
CA ALA A 243 -8.96 21.71 -9.99
C ALA A 243 -9.31 20.79 -11.17
N CYS A 244 -9.16 19.49 -10.99
CA CYS A 244 -9.37 18.50 -12.03
C CYS A 244 -10.88 18.28 -12.27
N LYS A 245 -11.25 18.12 -13.55
CA LYS A 245 -12.60 17.72 -13.95
C LYS A 245 -12.93 16.30 -13.42
N PRO A 246 -14.22 16.00 -13.15
CA PRO A 246 -14.67 14.63 -12.93
C PRO A 246 -14.20 13.67 -14.02
N SER A 247 -13.86 12.44 -13.65
CA SER A 247 -13.38 11.38 -14.56
C SER A 247 -12.12 11.75 -15.36
N ALA A 248 -11.32 12.69 -14.86
CA ALA A 248 -10.11 13.15 -15.54
C ALA A 248 -8.87 13.06 -14.63
N ILE A 249 -7.71 13.23 -15.26
CA ILE A 249 -6.40 13.18 -14.60
C ILE A 249 -5.65 14.45 -14.96
N LEU A 250 -5.33 15.27 -13.96
CA LEU A 250 -4.60 16.52 -14.14
C LEU A 250 -3.18 16.38 -13.60
N VAL A 251 -2.20 16.58 -14.48
CA VAL A 251 -0.78 16.35 -14.21
C VAL A 251 -0.02 17.67 -14.31
N SER A 252 0.85 17.97 -13.36
CA SER A 252 1.69 19.18 -13.44
C SER A 252 2.63 19.13 -14.64
N GLU A 253 2.99 20.28 -15.21
CA GLU A 253 4.01 20.35 -16.27
C GLU A 253 5.35 19.74 -15.82
N ALA A 254 5.73 19.92 -14.54
CA ALA A 254 6.93 19.31 -13.97
C ALA A 254 6.92 17.78 -14.10
N THR A 255 5.82 17.12 -13.71
CA THR A 255 5.66 15.67 -13.86
C THR A 255 5.64 15.26 -15.33
N ALA A 256 4.94 16.02 -16.18
CA ALA A 256 4.84 15.71 -17.60
C ALA A 256 6.21 15.75 -18.29
N ASN A 257 7.05 16.73 -17.95
CA ASN A 257 8.41 16.84 -18.48
C ASN A 257 9.30 15.66 -18.08
N LEU A 258 9.12 15.12 -16.87
CA LEU A 258 9.87 13.94 -16.40
C LEU A 258 9.48 12.66 -17.15
N VAL A 259 8.20 12.52 -17.49
CA VAL A 259 7.67 11.33 -18.21
C VAL A 259 7.92 11.41 -19.72
N GLY A 260 7.95 12.63 -20.28
CA GLY A 260 8.25 12.89 -21.68
C GLY A 260 7.25 12.23 -22.63
N GLU A 261 7.74 11.64 -23.72
CA GLU A 261 6.92 11.06 -24.79
C GLU A 261 6.17 9.78 -24.38
N SER A 262 6.43 9.25 -23.18
CA SER A 262 5.70 8.11 -22.63
C SER A 262 4.27 8.49 -22.21
N ALA A 263 3.91 9.77 -22.19
CA ALA A 263 2.56 10.22 -21.89
C ALA A 263 2.01 11.15 -22.98
N GLY A 264 0.70 11.06 -23.24
CA GLY A 264 0.00 11.94 -24.16
C GLY A 264 -1.08 12.76 -23.47
N TYR A 265 -1.11 14.06 -23.80
CA TYR A 265 -1.96 15.06 -23.16
C TYR A 265 -2.85 15.76 -24.20
N VAL A 266 -4.04 16.19 -23.80
CA VAL A 266 -5.06 16.75 -24.72
C VAL A 266 -5.43 18.21 -24.46
N GLU A 267 -5.32 18.68 -23.22
CA GLU A 267 -5.68 20.04 -22.81
C GLU A 267 -4.68 20.54 -21.75
N SER A 268 -4.50 21.85 -21.64
CA SER A 268 -3.73 22.48 -20.57
C SER A 268 -4.59 23.42 -19.72
N LEU A 269 -4.23 23.54 -18.44
CA LEU A 269 -4.85 24.42 -17.47
C LEU A 269 -3.77 25.22 -16.74
N GLU A 270 -4.01 26.51 -16.52
CA GLU A 270 -3.17 27.34 -15.66
C GLU A 270 -3.91 27.62 -14.35
N LEU A 271 -3.25 27.32 -13.23
CA LEU A 271 -3.81 27.49 -11.89
C LEU A 271 -3.05 28.56 -11.14
N SER A 272 -3.74 29.64 -10.79
CA SER A 272 -3.18 30.64 -9.87
C SER A 272 -3.10 30.04 -8.46
N ALA A 273 -1.90 29.97 -7.90
CA ALA A 273 -1.70 29.50 -6.54
C ALA A 273 -1.49 30.68 -5.58
N LYS A 274 -2.29 30.74 -4.51
CA LYS A 274 -2.14 31.75 -3.47
C LYS A 274 -0.73 31.66 -2.85
N GLY A 275 0.06 32.72 -2.99
CA GLY A 275 1.44 32.79 -2.50
C GLY A 275 2.52 32.37 -3.50
N LYS A 276 2.17 32.01 -4.74
CA LYS A 276 3.12 31.80 -5.84
C LYS A 276 3.06 32.97 -6.83
N SER A 277 4.21 33.37 -7.34
CA SER A 277 4.34 34.45 -8.35
C SER A 277 3.96 33.99 -9.75
N GLU A 278 4.12 32.70 -10.05
CA GLU A 278 3.82 32.12 -11.37
C GLU A 278 2.64 31.13 -11.29
N PRO A 279 1.76 31.11 -12.30
CA PRO A 279 0.69 30.13 -12.38
C PRO A 279 1.27 28.72 -12.57
N LEU A 280 0.65 27.75 -11.89
CA LEU A 280 0.98 26.34 -12.08
C LEU A 280 0.33 25.85 -13.37
N LYS A 281 1.15 25.53 -14.36
CA LYS A 281 0.69 24.88 -15.59
C LYS A 281 0.50 23.38 -15.37
N ALA A 282 -0.62 22.88 -15.87
CA ALA A 282 -1.02 21.49 -15.77
C ALA A 282 -1.64 21.01 -17.08
N LEU A 283 -1.63 19.69 -17.28
CA LEU A 283 -2.01 19.02 -18.51
C LEU A 283 -2.96 17.86 -18.20
N TYR A 284 -4.03 17.74 -18.98
CA TYR A 284 -4.93 16.59 -18.87
C TYR A 284 -4.31 15.38 -19.56
N LEU A 285 -4.02 14.36 -18.77
CA LEU A 285 -3.48 13.08 -19.25
C LEU A 285 -4.59 12.29 -19.94
N ASN A 286 -4.30 11.81 -21.15
CA ASN A 286 -5.21 10.95 -21.90
C ASN A 286 -4.65 9.54 -22.13
N ARG A 287 -3.33 9.41 -22.29
CA ARG A 287 -2.70 8.12 -22.61
C ARG A 287 -1.33 7.97 -21.97
N ILE A 288 -0.92 6.73 -21.78
CA ILE A 288 0.42 6.36 -21.33
C ILE A 288 0.94 5.17 -22.11
N LYS A 289 2.25 5.19 -22.35
CA LYS A 289 3.03 4.14 -23.00
C LYS A 289 4.08 3.64 -22.00
N PHE A 290 4.20 2.33 -21.89
CA PHE A 290 5.16 1.67 -21.00
C PHE A 290 5.61 0.33 -21.59
N GLU A 291 6.71 -0.21 -21.08
CA GLU A 291 7.20 -1.52 -21.50
C GLU A 291 6.46 -2.65 -20.77
N GLY A 292 5.82 -3.53 -21.54
CA GLY A 292 5.17 -4.72 -21.04
C GLY A 292 5.99 -6.00 -21.30
N PRO A 293 5.55 -7.16 -20.79
CA PRO A 293 6.25 -8.44 -20.96
C PRO A 293 6.43 -8.89 -22.42
N LYS A 294 5.61 -8.37 -23.33
CA LYS A 294 5.60 -8.70 -24.77
C LYS A 294 5.99 -7.52 -25.66
N GLY A 295 6.56 -6.46 -25.08
CA GLY A 295 6.92 -5.21 -25.77
C GLY A 295 6.06 -4.03 -25.33
N PRO A 296 6.13 -2.90 -26.05
CA PRO A 296 5.51 -1.65 -25.64
C PRO A 296 3.98 -1.76 -25.65
N ILE A 297 3.37 -1.33 -24.55
CA ILE A 297 1.93 -1.24 -24.36
C ILE A 297 1.55 0.25 -24.35
N THR A 298 0.43 0.59 -24.96
CA THR A 298 -0.18 1.92 -24.84
C THR A 298 -1.61 1.74 -24.39
N ILE A 299 -1.99 2.49 -23.35
CA ILE A 299 -3.36 2.55 -22.86
C ILE A 299 -3.78 4.01 -22.71
N GLY A 300 -5.06 4.30 -22.93
CA GLY A 300 -5.65 5.61 -22.74
C GLY A 300 -7.08 5.55 -22.23
N LEU A 301 -7.62 6.72 -21.87
CA LEU A 301 -8.99 6.86 -21.37
C LEU A 301 -10.04 6.61 -22.47
N ASP A 302 -9.66 6.81 -23.73
CA ASP A 302 -10.52 6.64 -24.90
C ASP A 302 -10.54 5.19 -25.45
N ASP A 303 -9.77 4.26 -24.88
CA ASP A 303 -9.77 2.88 -25.35
C ASP A 303 -11.08 2.18 -24.96
N ASP A 304 -11.59 1.31 -25.85
CA ASP A 304 -12.71 0.43 -25.51
C ASP A 304 -12.38 -0.40 -24.25
N LEU A 305 -13.33 -0.46 -23.32
CA LEU A 305 -13.27 -1.38 -22.18
C LEU A 305 -13.27 -2.80 -22.75
N PHE A 306 -12.12 -3.47 -22.64
CA PHE A 306 -11.88 -4.83 -23.15
C PHE A 306 -13.03 -5.81 -22.87
#